data_AF-A0A9D4U6C4-F1
#
_entry.id   AF-A0A9D4U6C4-F1
#
_cell.length_a   1.000
_cell.length_b   1.000
_cell.length_c   1.000
_cell.angle_alpha   90.00
_cell.angle_beta   90.00
_cell.angle_gamma   90.00
#
_symmetry.space_group_name_H-M   'P 1'
#
loop_
_entity.id
_entity.type
_entity.pdbx_description
1 polymer ?
#
loop_
_entity_poly.entity_id
_entity_poly.type
_entity_poly.pdbx_seq_one_letter_code
_entity_poly.pdbx_strand_id
1 'polypeptide(L)'
;MDVKKVEEGDGKGLALLACPICFKPLQPDGQKSTKKFQCDTCNKVYASNGTYLDLTITAGLKDYEEVMQPSTEMFRNPAISFIYERGYRQAFGIFGYPGADEEVISIA
;
A
#
# COMPACT_ATOMS: atom_id res chain seq x y z
N MET A 1 -12.15 8.84 29.22
CA MET A 1 -12.12 8.60 27.75
C MET A 1 -11.08 7.53 27.53
N ASP A 2 -11.47 6.34 27.92
CA ASP A 2 -10.61 5.22 28.18
C ASP A 2 -10.38 4.53 26.84
N VAL A 3 -9.15 4.64 26.36
CA VAL A 3 -8.70 4.01 25.11
C VAL A 3 -8.86 2.51 25.28
N LYS A 4 -9.85 1.95 24.58
CA LYS A 4 -10.12 0.52 24.56
C LYS A 4 -8.88 -0.23 24.10
N LYS A 5 -8.40 -1.09 25.00
CA LYS A 5 -7.40 -2.13 24.78
C LYS A 5 -7.83 -2.98 23.58
N VAL A 6 -7.00 -2.99 22.52
CA VAL A 6 -7.18 -3.87 21.37
C VAL A 6 -6.86 -5.29 21.84
N GLU A 7 -7.83 -6.18 21.65
CA GLU A 7 -7.74 -7.59 22.05
C GLU A 7 -6.78 -8.35 21.14
N GLU A 8 -5.93 -9.17 21.75
CA GLU A 8 -5.08 -10.16 21.08
C GLU A 8 -5.97 -11.19 20.38
N GLY A 9 -5.97 -11.15 19.05
CA GLY A 9 -6.64 -12.11 18.20
C GLY A 9 -5.93 -13.46 18.20
N ASP A 10 -6.72 -14.49 18.50
CA ASP A 10 -6.45 -15.93 18.36
C ASP A 10 -5.64 -16.25 17.08
N GLY A 11 -4.59 -17.06 17.23
CA GLY A 11 -3.54 -17.35 16.25
C GLY A 11 -3.98 -18.12 14.99
N LYS A 12 -5.26 -18.07 14.61
CA LYS A 12 -5.82 -18.73 13.43
C LYS A 12 -5.78 -17.87 12.16
N GLY A 13 -5.65 -16.55 12.28
CA GLY A 13 -5.55 -15.63 11.12
C GLY A 13 -4.19 -15.65 10.40
N LEU A 14 -3.14 -16.12 11.07
CA LEU A 14 -1.77 -16.13 10.53
C LEU A 14 -1.52 -17.29 9.56
N ALA A 15 -2.37 -18.32 9.58
CA ALA A 15 -2.31 -19.46 8.65
C ALA A 15 -2.63 -19.07 7.18
N LEU A 16 -3.00 -17.82 6.92
CA LEU A 16 -3.39 -17.31 5.59
C LEU A 16 -2.40 -16.32 4.98
N LEU A 17 -1.30 -16.00 5.65
CA LEU A 17 -0.34 -15.02 5.14
C LEU A 17 0.67 -15.69 4.19
N ALA A 18 0.75 -15.17 2.97
CA ALA A 18 1.68 -15.63 1.95
C ALA A 18 2.70 -14.56 1.61
N CYS A 19 3.90 -14.98 1.21
CA CYS A 19 4.92 -14.10 0.69
C CYS A 19 4.45 -13.46 -0.63
N PRO A 20 4.45 -12.12 -0.79
CA PRO A 20 4.09 -11.43 -2.05
C PRO A 20 5.01 -11.75 -3.24
N ILE A 21 6.20 -12.32 -2.98
CA ILE A 21 7.18 -12.65 -4.03
C ILE A 21 7.00 -14.12 -4.48
N CYS A 22 6.83 -15.02 -3.52
CA CYS A 22 6.84 -16.46 -3.76
C CYS A 22 5.48 -17.14 -3.67
N PHE A 23 4.45 -16.42 -3.18
CA PHE A 23 3.09 -16.91 -2.94
C PHE A 23 3.01 -18.16 -2.04
N LYS A 24 4.06 -18.44 -1.27
CA LYS A 24 4.13 -19.52 -0.29
C LYS A 24 3.80 -18.99 1.10
N PRO A 25 3.26 -19.83 2.00
CA PRO A 25 2.92 -19.42 3.36
C PRO A 25 4.15 -18.90 4.12
N LEU A 26 3.94 -17.86 4.93
CA LEU A 26 4.98 -17.29 5.80
C LEU A 26 5.02 -18.06 7.12
N GLN A 27 6.21 -18.31 7.62
CA GLN A 27 6.41 -18.88 8.95
C GLN A 27 6.62 -17.76 9.98
N PRO A 28 5.91 -17.77 11.12
CA PRO A 28 6.23 -16.91 12.24
C PRO A 28 7.59 -17.32 12.82
N ASP A 29 8.46 -16.36 13.07
CA ASP A 29 9.75 -16.62 13.72
C ASP A 29 9.47 -17.09 15.16
N GLY A 30 9.95 -18.29 15.51
CA GLY A 30 9.50 -19.12 16.64
C GLY A 30 9.77 -18.58 18.04
N GLN A 31 10.09 -17.29 18.18
CA GLN A 31 10.22 -16.63 19.47
C GLN A 31 8.86 -16.05 19.88
N LYS A 32 8.53 -16.16 21.17
CA LYS A 32 7.24 -15.85 21.83
C LYS A 32 6.63 -14.45 21.58
N SER A 33 7.17 -13.66 20.67
CA SER A 33 6.67 -12.38 20.21
C SER A 33 6.51 -12.42 18.69
N THR A 34 5.26 -12.46 18.22
CA THR A 34 4.74 -12.52 16.83
C THR A 34 5.11 -11.30 15.95
N LYS A 35 6.35 -10.81 16.05
CA LYS A 35 6.77 -9.55 15.43
C LYS A 35 7.50 -9.72 14.10
N LYS A 36 7.86 -10.95 13.71
CA LYS A 36 8.59 -11.22 12.48
C LYS A 36 8.08 -12.47 11.80
N PHE A 37 7.93 -12.38 10.49
CA PHE A 37 7.52 -13.47 9.61
C PHE A 37 8.60 -13.66 8.54
N GLN A 38 8.95 -14.90 8.26
CA GLN A 38 9.98 -15.22 7.26
C GLN A 38 9.40 -16.14 6.19
N CYS A 39 9.82 -15.94 4.95
CA CYS A 39 9.58 -16.89 3.87
C CYS A 39 10.79 -17.81 3.70
N ASP A 40 10.60 -19.13 3.78
CA ASP A 40 11.71 -20.10 3.61
C ASP A 40 12.25 -20.17 2.17
N THR A 41 11.46 -19.71 1.19
CA THR A 41 11.86 -19.81 -0.24
C THR A 41 12.76 -18.65 -0.67
N CYS A 42 12.43 -17.41 -0.29
CA CYS A 42 13.25 -16.24 -0.63
C CYS A 42 14.03 -15.66 0.55
N ASN A 43 13.89 -16.23 1.75
CA ASN A 43 14.48 -15.75 3.00
C ASN A 43 14.15 -14.29 3.35
N LYS A 44 13.10 -13.71 2.75
CA LYS A 44 12.65 -12.36 3.09
C LYS A 44 11.96 -12.38 4.44
N VAL A 45 12.31 -11.39 5.27
CA VAL A 45 11.73 -11.17 6.58
C VAL A 45 10.80 -9.96 6.52
N TYR A 46 9.60 -10.13 7.06
CA TYR A 46 8.57 -9.11 7.18
C TYR A 46 8.38 -8.80 8.67
N ALA A 47 8.56 -7.53 9.04
CA ALA A 47 8.43 -7.08 10.42
C ALA A 47 7.03 -6.52 10.68
N SER A 48 6.49 -6.82 11.85
CA SER A 48 5.26 -6.22 12.35
C SER A 48 5.59 -5.00 13.22
N ASN A 49 4.99 -3.86 12.89
CA ASN A 49 5.10 -2.61 13.64
C ASN A 49 4.08 -2.51 14.79
N GLY A 50 3.50 -3.63 15.21
CA GLY A 50 2.54 -3.70 16.32
C GLY A 50 1.09 -3.36 15.94
N THR A 51 0.87 -2.61 14.86
CA THR A 51 -0.46 -2.32 14.30
C THR A 51 -0.72 -3.04 12.99
N TYR A 52 0.31 -3.23 12.17
CA TYR A 52 0.23 -3.92 10.89
C TYR A 52 1.49 -4.74 10.63
N LEU A 53 1.35 -5.76 9.80
CA LEU A 53 2.45 -6.51 9.20
C LEU A 53 2.72 -5.92 7.82
N ASP A 54 3.90 -5.36 7.62
CA ASP A 54 4.30 -4.81 6.34
C ASP A 54 4.70 -5.93 5.38
N LEU A 55 3.82 -6.26 4.43
CA LEU A 55 4.05 -7.23 3.36
C LEU A 55 4.47 -6.56 2.05
N THR A 56 4.91 -5.31 2.06
CA THR A 56 5.43 -4.70 0.84
C THR A 56 6.75 -5.37 0.42
N ILE A 57 7.05 -5.28 -0.88
CA ILE A 57 8.34 -5.78 -1.40
C ILE A 57 9.49 -4.98 -0.79
N THR A 58 9.26 -3.71 -0.47
CA THR A 58 10.19 -2.76 0.14
C THR A 58 10.30 -2.90 1.66
N ALA A 59 9.40 -3.65 2.32
CA ALA A 59 9.43 -3.88 3.76
C ALA A 59 10.83 -4.30 4.25
N GLY A 60 11.41 -3.51 5.15
CA GLY A 60 12.73 -3.76 5.76
C GLY A 60 13.95 -3.36 4.92
N LEU A 61 13.75 -2.90 3.67
CA LEU A 61 14.82 -2.32 2.86
C LEU A 61 15.01 -0.85 3.25
N LYS A 62 16.26 -0.44 3.48
CA LYS A 62 16.61 0.97 3.73
C LYS A 62 16.84 1.76 2.44
N ASP A 63 17.09 1.05 1.33
CA ASP A 63 17.52 1.64 0.07
C ASP A 63 16.37 2.10 -0.82
N TYR A 64 15.14 1.72 -0.48
CA TYR A 64 13.93 2.15 -1.18
C TYR A 64 13.10 3.01 -0.24
N GLU A 65 13.49 4.26 -0.09
CA GLU A 65 12.57 5.28 0.40
C GLU A 65 11.50 5.45 -0.69
N GLU A 66 10.21 5.45 -0.34
CA GLU A 66 9.16 5.84 -1.29
C GLU A 66 9.43 7.29 -1.68
N VAL A 67 10.23 7.50 -2.72
CA VAL A 67 10.55 8.82 -3.24
C VAL A 67 9.26 9.37 -3.80
N MET A 68 8.56 10.14 -2.97
CA MET A 68 7.46 10.96 -3.45
C MET A 68 8.02 11.89 -4.51
N GLN A 69 7.66 11.61 -5.76
CA GLN A 69 8.08 12.45 -6.86
C GLN A 69 7.48 13.85 -6.64
N PRO A 70 8.25 14.93 -6.77
CA PRO A 70 7.76 16.31 -6.55
C PRO A 70 6.51 16.63 -7.39
N SER A 71 6.37 16.00 -8.56
CA SER A 71 5.18 16.08 -9.41
C SER A 71 3.91 15.55 -8.74
N THR A 72 4.01 14.52 -7.89
CA THR A 72 2.88 13.95 -7.15
C THR A 72 2.47 14.80 -5.94
N GLU A 73 3.40 15.60 -5.39
CA GLU A 73 3.08 16.57 -4.34
C GLU A 73 2.26 17.75 -4.85
N MET A 74 2.43 18.15 -6.11
CA MET A 74 1.61 19.20 -6.72
C MET A 74 0.12 18.90 -6.58
N PHE A 75 -0.30 17.65 -6.82
CA PHE A 75 -1.70 17.24 -6.67
C PHE A 75 -2.19 17.16 -5.22
N ARG A 76 -1.30 17.23 -4.23
CA ARG A 76 -1.69 17.34 -2.81
C ARG A 76 -2.01 18.77 -2.40
N ASN A 77 -1.70 19.77 -3.23
CA ASN A 77 -2.02 21.16 -2.94
C ASN A 77 -3.53 21.42 -3.17
N PRO A 78 -4.29 21.90 -2.16
CA PRO A 78 -5.72 22.19 -2.30
C PRO A 78 -6.06 23.13 -3.46
N ALA A 79 -5.16 24.06 -3.80
CA ALA A 79 -5.36 24.97 -4.92
C ALA A 79 -5.30 24.25 -6.28
N ILE A 80 -4.41 23.26 -6.40
CA ILE A 80 -4.32 22.41 -7.59
C ILE A 80 -5.59 21.57 -7.70
N SER A 81 -6.06 20.97 -6.59
CA SER A 81 -7.34 20.24 -6.57
C SER A 81 -8.51 21.12 -7.03
N PHE A 82 -8.59 22.35 -6.54
CA PHE A 82 -9.64 23.30 -6.90
C PHE A 82 -9.65 23.63 -8.40
N ILE A 83 -8.46 23.84 -9.00
CA ILE A 83 -8.29 24.12 -10.43
C ILE A 83 -8.53 22.87 -11.27
N TYR A 84 -8.11 21.69 -10.77
CA TYR A 84 -8.34 20.39 -11.38
C TYR A 84 -9.83 20.11 -11.60
N GLU A 85 -10.65 20.33 -10.56
CA GLU A 85 -12.11 20.16 -10.60
C GLU A 85 -12.82 21.20 -11.51
N ARG A 86 -12.19 22.33 -11.82
CA ARG A 86 -12.85 23.50 -12.45
C ARG A 86 -12.45 23.80 -13.89
N GLY A 87 -11.70 22.94 -14.57
CA GLY A 87 -11.35 23.22 -15.96
C GLY A 87 -10.03 22.62 -16.43
N TYR A 88 -9.14 22.31 -15.50
CA TYR A 88 -7.79 21.89 -15.86
C TYR A 88 -7.74 20.47 -16.45
N ARG A 89 -8.61 19.55 -15.99
CA ARG A 89 -8.76 18.23 -16.63
C ARG A 89 -9.29 18.34 -18.05
N GLN A 90 -10.17 19.30 -18.35
CA GLN A 90 -10.75 19.48 -19.69
C GLN A 90 -9.69 19.89 -20.73
N ALA A 91 -8.58 20.50 -20.29
CA ALA A 91 -7.46 20.83 -21.17
C ALA A 91 -6.61 19.60 -21.57
N PHE A 92 -6.83 18.41 -20.96
CA PHE A 92 -6.06 17.20 -21.25
C PHE A 92 -6.27 16.68 -22.68
N GLY A 93 -7.45 16.92 -23.26
CA GLY A 93 -7.72 16.65 -24.68
C GLY A 93 -6.77 17.40 -25.63
N ILE A 94 -6.28 18.58 -25.23
CA ILE A 94 -5.31 19.35 -26.03
C ILE A 94 -3.94 18.66 -26.08
N PHE A 95 -3.62 17.88 -25.04
CA PHE A 95 -2.37 17.12 -24.93
C PHE A 95 -2.51 15.66 -25.36
N GLY A 96 -3.62 15.28 -26.00
CA GLY A 96 -3.85 13.93 -26.53
C GLY A 96 -4.29 12.89 -25.48
N TYR A 97 -4.76 13.34 -24.30
CA TYR A 97 -5.37 12.46 -23.31
C TYR A 97 -6.89 12.43 -23.51
N PRO A 98 -7.53 11.25 -23.41
CA PRO A 98 -8.96 11.11 -23.67
C PRO A 98 -9.79 11.99 -22.72
N GLY A 99 -10.79 12.69 -23.29
CA GLY A 99 -11.70 13.55 -22.55
C GLY A 99 -12.63 12.75 -21.62
N ALA A 100 -13.34 13.42 -20.71
CA ALA A 100 -14.27 12.76 -19.78
C ALA A 100 -15.35 11.91 -20.48
N ASP A 101 -15.68 12.27 -21.71
CA ASP A 101 -16.58 11.58 -22.65
C ASP A 101 -15.94 10.37 -23.34
N GLU A 102 -14.62 10.35 -23.50
CA GLU A 102 -13.87 9.23 -24.10
C GLU A 102 -13.41 8.20 -23.07
N GLU A 103 -13.35 8.57 -21.79
CA GLU A 103 -12.92 7.70 -20.68
C GLU A 103 -14.00 6.71 -20.24
N VAL A 104 -15.26 6.99 -20.58
CA VAL A 104 -16.36 6.04 -20.41
C VAL A 104 -16.43 5.14 -21.63
N ILE A 105 -15.74 3.99 -21.55
CA ILE A 105 -16.09 2.85 -22.40
C ILE A 105 -17.57 2.61 -22.12
N SER A 106 -18.40 2.79 -23.15
CA SER A 106 -19.82 2.52 -23.15
C SER A 106 -20.05 1.09 -22.66
N ILE A 107 -20.33 0.95 -21.37
CA ILE A 107 -20.96 -0.25 -20.82
C ILE A 107 -22.42 -0.14 -21.25
N ALA A 108 -22.68 -0.59 -22.47
CA ALA A 108 -24.00 -0.85 -23.01
C ALA A 108 -24.15 -2.36 -23.25
#